data_AF-F6BA35-F1
#
_entry.id   AF-F6BA35-F1
#
_cell.length_a   1.000
_cell.length_b   1.000
_cell.length_c   1.000
_cell.angle_alpha   90.00
_cell.angle_beta   90.00
_cell.angle_gamma   90.00
#
_symmetry.space_group_name_H-M   'P 1'
#
loop_
_entity.id
_entity.type
_entity.pdbx_description
1 polymer ?
#
loop_
_entity_poly.entity_id
_entity_poly.type
_entity_poly.pdbx_seq_one_letter_code
_entity_poly.pdbx_strand_id
1 'polypeptide(L)'
;MNERVKTYYKNNFLYAGHRMVLPDTGEKFRNSCHNCKYYVNVIGQHETRKICLAGVKVYKSGAKRVPQSIEILELILLLGKQALYNMLEGNKEHQMACGSFEPVL
;
A
#
# COMPACT_ATOMS: atom_id res chain seq x y z
N MET A 1 2.14 -30.05 -36.99
CA MET A 1 1.75 -29.26 -35.79
C MET A 1 0.75 -28.21 -36.26
N ASN A 2 -0.51 -28.35 -35.85
CA ASN A 2 -1.69 -27.76 -36.50
C ASN A 2 -1.71 -26.22 -36.42
N GLU A 3 -1.87 -25.50 -37.54
CA GLU A 3 -1.88 -24.03 -37.59
C GLU A 3 -2.94 -23.41 -36.66
N ARG A 4 -4.04 -24.13 -36.42
CA ARG A 4 -5.10 -23.76 -35.47
C ARG A 4 -4.61 -23.56 -34.03
N VAL A 5 -3.52 -24.24 -33.62
CA VAL A 5 -2.93 -24.07 -32.28
C VAL A 5 -2.07 -22.80 -32.21
N LYS A 6 -1.40 -22.42 -33.31
CA LYS A 6 -0.59 -21.19 -33.37
C LYS A 6 -1.44 -19.92 -33.29
N THR A 7 -2.66 -19.95 -33.82
CA THR A 7 -3.58 -18.80 -33.84
C THR A 7 -4.60 -18.80 -32.71
N TYR A 8 -4.62 -19.83 -31.86
CA TYR A 8 -5.57 -19.96 -30.75
C TYR A 8 -5.55 -18.75 -29.80
N TYR A 9 -4.38 -18.15 -29.56
CA TYR A 9 -4.24 -16.96 -28.72
C TYR A 9 -4.52 -15.63 -29.42
N LYS A 10 -4.48 -15.58 -30.76
CA LYS A 10 -4.67 -14.33 -31.52
C LYS A 10 -6.15 -13.95 -31.69
N ASN A 11 -7.06 -14.93 -31.70
CA ASN A 11 -8.48 -14.72 -31.96
C ASN A 11 -9.38 -14.95 -30.74
N ASN A 12 -8.79 -15.10 -29.54
CA ASN A 12 -9.56 -15.36 -28.33
C ASN A 12 -10.04 -14.04 -27.72
N PHE A 13 -11.26 -13.64 -28.08
CA PHE A 13 -11.91 -12.42 -27.58
C PHE A 13 -11.99 -12.34 -26.04
N LEU A 14 -12.00 -13.50 -25.36
CA LEU A 14 -11.93 -13.58 -23.90
C LEU A 14 -10.61 -13.03 -23.34
N TYR A 15 -9.49 -13.18 -24.05
CA TYR A 15 -8.18 -12.64 -23.62
C TYR A 15 -7.96 -11.19 -24.05
N ALA A 16 -8.56 -10.76 -25.16
CA ALA A 16 -8.48 -9.36 -25.61
C ALA A 16 -9.17 -8.40 -24.63
N GLY A 17 -10.29 -8.82 -24.01
CA GLY A 17 -11.02 -8.04 -23.00
C GLY A 17 -10.30 -7.88 -21.66
N HIS A 18 -9.32 -8.74 -21.34
CA HIS A 18 -8.57 -8.68 -20.07
C HIS A 18 -7.34 -7.77 -20.11
N ARG A 19 -7.03 -7.11 -21.24
CA ARG A 19 -6.04 -6.03 -21.30
C ARG A 19 -6.68 -4.66 -21.02
N MET A 20 -7.46 -4.56 -19.95
CA MET A 20 -7.71 -3.28 -19.29
C MET A 20 -7.05 -3.32 -17.91
N VAL A 21 -5.73 -3.32 -17.90
CA VAL A 21 -5.00 -2.85 -16.73
C VAL A 21 -4.99 -1.32 -16.88
N LEU A 22 -5.78 -0.61 -16.08
CA LEU A 22 -5.65 0.84 -16.04
C LEU A 22 -4.18 1.16 -15.71
N PRO A 23 -3.53 2.14 -16.36
CA PRO A 23 -2.13 2.47 -16.08
C PRO A 23 -1.86 2.68 -14.58
N ASP A 24 -2.80 3.35 -13.89
CA ASP A 24 -2.76 3.57 -12.43
C ASP A 24 -2.91 2.29 -11.60
N THR A 25 -3.62 1.27 -12.09
CA THR A 25 -3.66 -0.03 -11.41
C THR A 25 -2.43 -0.87 -11.71
N GLY A 26 -1.80 -0.71 -12.88
CA GLY A 26 -0.57 -1.41 -13.24
C GLY A 26 0.58 -1.18 -12.27
N GLU A 27 0.78 0.06 -11.80
CA GLU A 27 1.77 0.35 -10.75
C GLU A 27 1.40 -0.27 -9.40
N LYS A 28 0.12 -0.27 -9.05
CA LYS A 28 -0.37 -0.85 -7.78
C LYS A 28 -0.29 -2.38 -7.74
N PHE A 29 -0.42 -3.04 -8.88
CA PHE A 29 -0.23 -4.50 -9.00
C PHE A 29 1.26 -4.90 -9.01
N ARG A 30 2.16 -3.97 -9.35
CA ARG A 30 3.61 -4.20 -9.34
C ARG A 30 4.26 -3.88 -7.99
N ASN A 31 3.62 -3.03 -7.19
CA ASN A 31 4.13 -2.57 -5.91
C ASN A 31 3.40 -3.21 -4.73
N SER A 32 4.09 -3.35 -3.60
CA SER A 32 3.51 -3.79 -2.34
C SER A 32 3.30 -2.61 -1.40
N CYS A 33 2.38 -2.72 -0.43
CA CYS A 33 2.22 -1.69 0.60
C CYS A 33 3.50 -1.47 1.41
N HIS A 34 4.40 -2.46 1.44
CA HIS A 34 5.69 -2.36 2.11
C HIS A 34 6.62 -1.28 1.53
N ASN A 35 6.47 -1.00 0.23
CA ASN A 35 7.28 0.00 -0.49
C ASN A 35 6.61 1.38 -0.53
N CYS A 36 5.50 1.54 0.19
CA CYS A 36 4.76 2.80 0.24
C CYS A 36 5.49 3.81 1.13
N LYS A 37 5.49 5.09 0.75
CA LYS A 37 6.02 6.18 1.58
C LYS A 37 5.35 6.27 2.96
N TYR A 38 4.11 5.78 3.09
CA TYR A 38 3.35 5.79 4.34
C TYR A 38 3.67 4.61 5.26
N TYR A 39 4.48 3.64 4.83
CA TYR A 39 4.83 2.46 5.61
C TYR A 39 6.13 2.74 6.37
N VAL A 40 6.01 3.03 7.67
CA VAL A 40 7.11 3.55 8.49
C VAL A 40 7.40 2.63 9.66
N ASN A 41 8.60 2.72 10.23
CA ASN A 41 8.92 2.01 11.46
C ASN A 41 8.34 2.78 12.66
N VAL A 42 7.47 2.13 13.42
CA VAL A 42 6.97 2.65 14.69
C VAL A 42 7.74 2.00 15.82
N ILE A 43 8.46 2.82 16.58
CA ILE A 43 9.31 2.39 17.68
C ILE A 43 8.45 2.40 18.94
N GLY A 44 8.21 1.23 19.48
CA GLY A 44 7.61 1.03 20.79
C GLY A 44 8.66 0.75 21.85
N GLN A 45 8.22 0.60 23.09
CA GLN A 45 9.12 0.34 24.22
C GLN A 45 9.89 -0.99 24.11
N HIS A 46 9.25 -2.01 23.53
CA HIS A 46 9.80 -3.38 23.46
C HIS A 46 9.96 -3.91 22.03
N GLU A 47 9.33 -3.26 21.06
CA GLU A 47 9.32 -3.73 19.68
C GLU A 47 9.30 -2.56 18.70
N THR A 48 9.83 -2.80 17.50
CA THR A 48 9.64 -1.92 16.35
C THR A 48 8.77 -2.63 15.34
N ARG A 49 7.68 -1.98 14.91
CA ARG A 49 6.73 -2.55 13.93
C ARG A 49 6.52 -1.60 12.76
N LYS A 50 6.37 -2.15 11.56
CA LYS A 50 6.01 -1.34 10.40
C LYS A 50 4.51 -1.03 10.39
N ILE A 51 4.17 0.24 10.26
CA ILE A 51 2.79 0.71 10.32
C ILE A 51 2.48 1.67 9.17
N CYS A 52 1.29 1.49 8.60
CA CYS A 52 0.74 2.37 7.58
C CYS A 52 0.16 3.65 8.20
N LEU A 53 0.76 4.80 7.89
CA LEU A 53 0.30 6.12 8.32
C LEU A 53 -0.69 6.78 7.34
N ALA A 54 -1.13 6.10 6.28
CA ALA A 54 -2.03 6.68 5.29
C ALA A 54 -3.41 7.08 5.87
N GLY A 55 -3.81 6.47 7.00
CA GLY A 55 -5.02 6.84 7.74
C GLY A 55 -4.86 8.09 8.63
N VAL A 56 -3.62 8.55 8.85
CA VAL A 56 -3.31 9.67 9.73
C VAL A 56 -3.37 10.98 8.94
N LYS A 57 -4.35 11.83 9.29
CA LYS A 57 -4.70 13.02 8.51
C LYS A 57 -3.52 13.95 8.21
N VAL A 58 -2.68 14.23 9.21
CA VAL A 58 -1.54 15.16 9.06
C VAL A 58 -0.50 14.68 8.05
N TYR A 59 -0.35 13.37 7.87
CA TYR A 59 0.55 12.78 6.90
C TYR A 59 -0.11 12.66 5.52
N LYS A 60 -1.39 12.25 5.49
CA LYS A 60 -2.16 12.14 4.23
C LYS A 60 -2.36 13.49 3.54
N SER A 61 -2.56 14.56 4.30
CA SER A 61 -2.75 15.90 3.72
C SER A 61 -1.44 16.58 3.30
N GLY A 62 -0.29 15.95 3.55
CA GLY A 62 1.03 16.56 3.32
C GLY A 62 1.38 17.70 4.29
N ALA A 63 0.59 17.92 5.34
CA ALA A 63 0.85 18.97 6.33
C ALA A 63 2.11 18.67 7.16
N LYS A 64 2.41 17.38 7.37
CA LYS A 64 3.66 16.89 7.95
C LYS A 64 4.30 15.89 6.99
N ARG A 65 5.63 15.97 6.82
CA ARG A 65 6.39 14.96 6.08
C ARG A 65 6.27 13.61 6.78
N VAL A 66 6.13 12.55 6.00
CA VAL A 66 6.15 11.19 6.54
C VAL A 66 7.58 10.84 6.97
N PRO A 67 7.82 10.52 8.25
CA PRO A 67 9.15 10.15 8.72
C PRO A 67 9.48 8.70 8.35
N GLN A 68 10.75 8.33 8.30
CA GLN A 68 11.15 6.92 8.13
C GLN A 68 10.85 6.07 9.39
N SER A 69 10.99 6.69 10.55
CA SER A 69 10.70 6.10 11.86
C SER A 69 10.00 7.11 12.77
N ILE A 70 9.12 6.66 13.65
CA ILE A 70 8.40 7.50 14.62
C ILE A 70 8.22 6.77 15.95
N GLU A 71 8.38 7.48 17.06
CA GLU A 71 8.11 6.97 18.39
C GLU A 71 6.60 6.78 18.61
N ILE A 72 6.21 5.68 19.26
CA ILE A 72 4.79 5.40 19.53
C ILE A 72 4.15 6.51 20.37
N LEU A 73 4.92 7.15 21.25
CA LEU A 73 4.47 8.29 22.06
C LEU A 73 4.05 9.49 21.20
N GLU A 74 4.77 9.79 20.12
CA GLU A 74 4.37 10.84 19.17
C GLU A 74 3.05 10.50 18.49
N LEU A 75 2.85 9.24 18.11
CA LEU A 75 1.59 8.79 17.52
C LEU A 75 0.43 8.88 18.52
N ILE A 76 0.66 8.56 19.80
CA ILE A 76 -0.34 8.73 20.86
C ILE A 76 -0.74 10.21 20.98
N LEU A 77 0.22 11.13 20.96
CA LEU A 77 -0.05 12.57 21.02
C LEU A 77 -0.81 13.08 19.79
N LEU A 78 -0.53 12.53 18.61
CA LEU A 78 -1.16 12.94 17.36
C LEU A 78 -2.57 12.37 17.16
N LEU A 79 -2.81 11.12 17.56
CA LEU A 79 -4.03 10.38 17.24
C LEU A 79 -4.95 10.19 18.46
N GLY A 80 -4.38 10.22 19.66
CA GLY A 80 -5.02 9.70 20.86
C GLY A 80 -4.94 8.16 20.95
N LYS A 81 -5.10 7.65 22.17
CA LYS A 81 -4.97 6.22 22.49
C LYS A 81 -5.89 5.34 21.64
N GLN A 82 -7.17 5.67 21.56
CA GLN A 82 -8.17 4.83 20.88
C GLN A 82 -7.91 4.69 19.37
N ALA A 83 -7.59 5.80 18.71
CA ALA A 83 -7.31 5.79 17.27
C ALA A 83 -6.03 5.02 16.96
N LEU A 84 -5.02 5.08 17.83
CA LEU A 84 -3.82 4.26 17.70
C LEU A 84 -4.13 2.76 17.83
N TYR A 85 -4.95 2.35 18.79
CA TYR A 85 -5.35 0.94 18.91
C TYR A 85 -6.08 0.44 17.66
N ASN A 86 -7.05 1.20 17.17
CA ASN A 86 -7.76 0.86 15.94
C ASN A 86 -6.81 0.75 14.74
N MET A 87 -5.80 1.64 14.68
CA MET A 87 -4.78 1.58 13.65
C MET A 87 -3.94 0.31 13.77
N LEU A 88 -3.51 -0.06 14.98
CA LEU A 88 -2.70 -1.27 15.23
C LEU A 88 -3.46 -2.56 14.91
N GLU A 89 -4.74 -2.66 15.26
CA GLU A 89 -5.57 -3.83 14.98
C GLU A 89 -5.92 -3.96 13.49
N GLY A 90 -6.18 -2.83 12.83
CA GLY A 90 -6.53 -2.78 11.41
C GLY A 90 -5.34 -2.89 10.46
N ASN A 91 -4.11 -2.86 10.97
CA ASN A 91 -2.89 -2.86 10.16
C ASN A 91 -2.57 -4.27 9.65
N LYS A 92 -3.34 -4.72 8.67
CA LYS A 92 -3.00 -5.91 7.88
C LYS A 92 -2.08 -5.50 6.76
N GLU A 93 -0.90 -6.10 6.74
CA GLU A 93 0.02 -5.93 5.61
C GLU A 93 -0.67 -6.46 4.35
N HIS A 94 -0.92 -5.57 3.39
CA HIS A 94 -1.42 -6.00 2.09
C HIS A 94 -0.22 -6.43 1.23
N GLN A 95 -0.31 -7.63 0.65
CA GLN A 95 0.70 -8.13 -0.31
C GLN A 95 0.81 -7.24 -1.54
N MET A 96 -0.28 -6.57 -1.92
CA MET A 96 -0.35 -5.60 -3.02
C MET A 96 -0.55 -4.18 -2.49
N ALA A 97 -0.16 -3.18 -3.28
CA ALA A 97 -0.38 -1.77 -2.96
C ALA A 97 -1.89 -1.45 -2.81
N CYS A 98 -2.24 -0.72 -1.76
CA CYS A 98 -3.63 -0.34 -1.48
C CYS A 98 -4.04 0.93 -2.26
N GLY A 99 -5.30 1.32 -2.12
CA GLY A 99 -5.85 2.53 -2.76
C GLY A 99 -5.12 3.84 -2.39
N SER A 100 -4.44 3.87 -1.24
CA SER A 100 -3.67 5.01 -0.73
C SER A 100 -2.16 4.87 -0.95
N PHE A 101 -1.72 3.98 -1.83
CA PHE A 101 -0.31 3.79 -2.13
C PHE A 101 0.29 5.03 -2.78
N GLU A 102 1.46 5.43 -2.28
CA GLU A 102 2.31 6.42 -2.92
C GLU A 102 3.77 5.96 -2.84
N PRO A 103 4.52 6.00 -3.96
CA PRO A 103 5.90 5.56 -3.98
C PRO A 103 6.81 6.50 -3.17
N VAL A 104 7.93 5.96 -2.69
CA VAL A 104 9.03 6.77 -2.14
C VAL A 104 9.73 7.43 -3.33
N LEU A 105 9.71 8.77 -3.38
CA LEU A 105 10.47 9.57 -4.35
C LEU A 105 11.98 9.45 -4.12
#